data_AF-A0A8T4UZ02-F1
#
_entry.id   AF-A0A8T4UZ02-F1
#
_cell.length_a   1.000
_cell.length_b   1.000
_cell.length_c   1.000
_cell.angle_alpha   90.00
_cell.angle_beta   90.00
_cell.angle_gamma   90.00
#
_symmetry.space_group_name_H-M   'P 1'
#
loop_
_entity.id
_entity.type
_entity.pdbx_description
1 polymer ?
#
loop_
_entity_poly.entity_id
_entity_poly.type
_entity_poly.pdbx_seq_one_letter_code
_entity_poly.pdbx_strand_id
1 'polypeptide(L)'
;GYNHLLTKKIASLPYGAFALEDLKGIRNGKKGKVFNRKRNSWAYFQFRKMLKYKAENQGKQVILVDPKFTSQECNFCGHIDKENRKGSFFHCKE
;
A
#
# COMPACT_ATOMS: atom_id res chain seq x y z
N GLY A 1 -0.59 20.08 2.79
CA GLY A 1 -1.45 18.91 3.14
C GLY A 1 -0.61 17.67 3.42
N TYR A 2 -1.09 16.76 4.27
CA TYR A 2 -0.36 15.57 4.73
C TYR A 2 0.26 14.73 3.60
N ASN A 3 -0.55 14.33 2.60
CA ASN A 3 -0.08 13.55 1.45
C ASN A 3 1.05 14.26 0.67
N HIS A 4 1.00 15.58 0.57
CA HIS A 4 2.06 16.33 -0.11
C HIS A 4 3.39 16.22 0.65
N LEU A 5 3.40 16.35 1.98
CA LEU A 5 4.62 16.22 2.77
C LEU A 5 5.16 14.79 2.75
N LEU A 6 4.26 13.81 2.97
CA LEU A 6 4.63 12.41 3.01
C LEU A 6 5.21 11.92 1.67
N THR A 7 4.56 12.21 0.55
CA THR A 7 5.06 11.80 -0.78
C THR A 7 6.36 12.49 -1.17
N LYS A 8 6.61 13.72 -0.69
CA LYS A 8 7.92 14.38 -0.88
C LYS A 8 9.02 13.64 -0.12
N LYS A 9 8.75 13.29 1.15
CA LYS A 9 9.69 12.53 2.00
C LYS A 9 9.97 11.13 1.45
N ILE A 10 8.94 10.42 0.97
CA ILE A 10 9.11 9.09 0.36
C ILE A 10 9.92 9.20 -0.92
N ALA A 11 9.58 10.13 -1.82
CA ALA A 11 10.29 10.28 -3.08
C ALA A 11 11.78 10.61 -2.90
N SER A 12 12.18 11.28 -1.80
CA SER A 12 13.58 11.59 -1.50
C SER A 12 14.39 10.42 -0.92
N LEU A 13 13.77 9.27 -0.61
CA LEU A 13 14.48 8.09 -0.11
C LEU A 13 15.46 7.54 -1.18
N PRO A 14 16.55 6.85 -0.78
CA PRO A 14 17.60 6.37 -1.68
C PRO A 14 17.18 5.07 -2.42
N TYR A 15 15.95 5.01 -2.91
CA TYR A 15 15.42 3.89 -3.69
C TYR A 15 15.13 4.34 -5.12
N GLY A 16 15.38 3.45 -6.08
CA GLY A 16 15.05 3.68 -7.50
C GLY A 16 13.58 3.44 -7.84
N ALA A 17 12.85 2.68 -7.00
CA ALA A 17 11.46 2.34 -7.24
C ALA A 17 10.66 2.21 -5.93
N PHE A 18 9.34 2.44 -6.02
CA PHE A 18 8.38 2.25 -4.94
C PHE A 18 7.21 1.39 -5.40
N ALA A 19 6.95 0.27 -4.74
CA ALA A 19 5.79 -0.57 -5.01
C ALA A 19 4.58 -0.11 -4.17
N LEU A 20 3.40 -0.02 -4.79
CA LEU A 20 2.12 0.27 -4.14
C LEU A 20 1.10 -0.80 -4.54
N GLU A 21 0.31 -1.28 -3.59
CA GLU A 21 -0.85 -2.13 -3.90
C GLU A 21 -1.87 -1.38 -4.77
N ASP A 22 -2.41 -2.02 -5.81
CA ASP A 22 -3.52 -1.45 -6.58
C ASP A 22 -4.84 -1.63 -5.84
N LEU A 23 -5.18 -0.63 -5.03
CA LEU A 23 -6.41 -0.61 -4.24
C LEU A 23 -7.66 -0.22 -5.05
N LYS A 24 -7.67 -0.49 -6.36
CA LYS A 24 -8.86 -0.32 -7.20
C LYS A 24 -10.01 -1.15 -6.62
N GLY A 25 -11.17 -0.52 -6.45
CA GLY A 25 -12.34 -1.19 -5.87
C GLY A 25 -12.29 -1.38 -4.34
N ILE A 26 -11.30 -0.85 -3.61
CA ILE A 26 -11.26 -0.97 -2.14
C ILE A 26 -12.54 -0.44 -1.47
N ARG A 27 -13.20 0.54 -2.10
CA ARG A 27 -14.46 1.16 -1.64
C ARG A 27 -15.68 0.28 -1.86
N ASN A 28 -15.56 -0.83 -2.59
CA ASN A 28 -16.66 -1.75 -2.84
C ASN A 28 -17.03 -2.50 -1.55
N GLY A 29 -18.31 -2.83 -1.41
CA GLY A 29 -18.85 -3.56 -0.26
C GLY A 29 -18.93 -2.74 1.05
N LYS A 30 -19.74 -3.24 1.98
CA LYS A 30 -19.91 -2.66 3.32
C LYS A 30 -19.16 -3.53 4.34
N LYS A 31 -18.15 -2.97 5.01
CA LYS A 31 -17.37 -3.66 6.07
C LYS A 31 -17.59 -3.05 7.47
N GLY A 32 -18.77 -2.48 7.70
CA GLY A 32 -19.14 -1.79 8.95
C GLY A 32 -18.83 -0.30 8.96
N LYS A 33 -19.59 0.46 9.76
CA LYS A 33 -19.59 1.95 9.77
C LYS A 33 -18.21 2.55 10.06
N VAL A 34 -17.49 2.01 11.06
CA VAL A 34 -16.18 2.51 11.49
C VAL A 34 -15.12 2.31 10.41
N PHE A 35 -15.03 1.09 9.85
CA PHE A 35 -14.08 0.78 8.79
C PHE A 35 -14.38 1.58 7.52
N ASN A 36 -15.64 1.65 7.11
CA ASN A 36 -16.06 2.41 5.94
C ASN A 36 -15.71 3.90 6.06
N ARG A 37 -15.88 4.50 7.25
CA ARG A 37 -15.48 5.90 7.51
C ARG A 37 -13.98 6.10 7.30
N LYS A 38 -13.14 5.26 7.92
CA LYS A 38 -11.67 5.33 7.78
C LYS A 38 -11.25 5.18 6.31
N ARG A 39 -11.77 4.13 5.64
CA ARG A 39 -11.53 3.84 4.23
C ARG A 39 -11.92 5.00 3.32
N ASN A 40 -13.09 5.61 3.54
CA ASN A 40 -13.57 6.69 2.70
C ASN A 40 -12.84 8.01 2.95
N SER A 41 -12.37 8.25 4.17
CA SER A 41 -11.53 9.42 4.50
C SER A 41 -10.11 9.35 3.95
N TRP A 42 -9.65 8.17 3.53
CA TRP A 42 -8.29 7.99 3.02
C TRP A 42 -8.19 8.39 1.54
N ALA A 43 -7.42 9.44 1.28
CA ALA A 43 -7.16 9.96 -0.08
C ALA A 43 -6.05 9.19 -0.81
N TYR A 44 -6.16 7.86 -0.90
CA TYR A 44 -5.15 6.99 -1.54
C TYR A 44 -4.87 7.37 -3.01
N PHE A 45 -5.91 7.70 -3.80
CA PHE A 45 -5.72 8.10 -5.19
C PHE A 45 -4.85 9.36 -5.32
N GLN A 46 -5.07 10.35 -4.44
CA GLN A 46 -4.25 11.56 -4.38
C GLN A 46 -2.81 11.22 -3.98
N PHE A 47 -2.63 10.37 -2.97
CA PHE A 47 -1.31 9.90 -2.54
C PHE A 47 -0.55 9.23 -3.69
N ARG A 48 -1.17 8.28 -4.39
CA ARG A 48 -0.58 7.60 -5.55
C ARG A 48 -0.19 8.58 -6.65
N LYS A 49 -1.08 9.51 -7.02
CA LYS A 49 -0.79 10.54 -8.03
C LYS A 49 0.40 11.40 -7.60
N MET A 50 0.42 11.84 -6.34
CA MET A 50 1.48 12.68 -5.80
C MET A 50 2.84 11.97 -5.71
N LEU A 51 2.85 10.71 -5.29
CA LEU A 51 4.10 9.95 -5.23
C LEU A 51 4.65 9.70 -6.64
N LYS A 52 3.77 9.32 -7.58
CA LYS A 52 4.15 9.06 -8.98
C LYS A 52 4.90 10.23 -9.60
N TYR A 53 4.30 11.42 -9.65
CA TYR A 53 4.96 12.56 -10.31
C TYR A 53 6.25 12.98 -9.58
N LYS A 54 6.30 12.87 -8.24
CA LYS A 54 7.50 13.25 -7.47
C LYS A 54 8.65 12.26 -7.62
N ALA A 55 8.33 10.98 -7.77
CA ALA A 55 9.31 9.93 -8.07
C ALA A 55 9.83 10.12 -9.50
N GLU A 56 8.93 10.31 -10.48
CA GLU A 56 9.28 10.54 -11.88
C GLU A 56 10.20 11.77 -12.06
N ASN A 57 9.91 12.88 -11.35
CA ASN A 57 10.77 14.07 -11.34
C ASN A 57 12.20 13.82 -10.81
N GLN A 58 12.43 12.70 -10.12
CA GLN A 58 13.75 12.28 -9.61
C GLN A 58 14.32 11.08 -10.37
N GLY A 59 13.72 10.70 -11.51
CA GLY A 59 14.14 9.52 -12.28
C GLY A 59 13.79 8.19 -11.62
N LYS A 60 12.82 8.17 -10.70
CA LYS A 60 12.40 6.99 -9.93
C LYS A 60 11.06 6.44 -10.43
N GLN A 61 10.81 5.17 -10.15
CA GLN A 61 9.60 4.46 -10.60
C GLN A 61 8.58 4.26 -9.48
N VAL A 62 7.30 4.20 -9.84
CA VAL A 62 6.23 3.74 -8.96
C VAL A 62 5.53 2.57 -9.65
N ILE A 63 5.59 1.40 -9.02
CA ILE A 63 5.06 0.13 -9.54
C ILE A 63 3.77 -0.19 -8.80
N LEU A 64 2.76 -0.67 -9.53
CA LEU A 64 1.56 -1.23 -8.90
C LEU A 64 1.67 -2.73 -8.80
N VAL A 65 1.29 -3.28 -7.65
CA VAL A 65 1.22 -4.71 -7.41
C VAL A 65 -0.20 -5.14 -7.08
N ASP A 66 -0.57 -6.37 -7.45
CA ASP A 66 -1.86 -6.95 -7.09
C ASP A 66 -1.93 -7.07 -5.55
N PRO A 67 -2.96 -6.53 -4.88
CA PRO A 67 -3.11 -6.67 -3.43
C PRO A 67 -3.45 -8.09 -2.96
N LYS A 68 -3.74 -9.04 -3.87
CA LYS A 68 -4.15 -10.38 -3.50
C LYS A 68 -3.01 -11.12 -2.81
N PHE A 69 -3.27 -11.63 -1.60
CA PHE A 69 -2.35 -12.43 -0.78
C PHE A 69 -1.06 -11.74 -0.33
N THR A 70 -0.77 -10.50 -0.72
CA THR A 70 0.41 -9.71 -0.27
C THR A 70 0.53 -9.57 1.24
N SER A 71 -0.59 -9.69 1.96
CA SER A 71 -0.62 -9.64 3.42
C SER A 71 -0.56 -11.00 4.12
N GLN A 72 -0.54 -12.08 3.35
CA GLN A 72 -0.53 -13.48 3.80
C GLN A 72 0.72 -14.23 3.31
N GLU A 73 1.36 -13.76 2.25
CA GLU A 73 2.59 -14.32 1.71
C GLU A 73 3.81 -13.96 2.58
N CYS A 74 4.61 -14.96 2.92
CA CYS A 74 5.87 -14.74 3.61
C CYS A 74 6.92 -14.14 2.67
N ASN A 75 7.56 -13.05 3.08
CA ASN A 75 8.60 -12.37 2.29
C ASN A 75 9.91 -13.16 2.17
N PHE A 76 10.10 -14.22 2.96
CA PHE A 76 11.29 -15.05 2.96
C PHE A 76 11.12 -16.31 2.12
N CYS A 77 10.04 -17.06 2.34
CA CYS A 77 9.81 -18.36 1.71
C CYS A 77 8.69 -18.38 0.66
N GLY A 78 7.85 -17.34 0.60
CA GLY A 78 6.69 -17.30 -0.32
C GLY A 78 5.48 -18.11 0.13
N HIS A 79 5.51 -18.77 1.29
CA HIS A 79 4.35 -19.51 1.80
C HIS A 79 3.15 -18.60 2.07
N ILE A 80 1.98 -18.97 1.55
CA ILE A 80 0.71 -18.23 1.70
C ILE A 80 -0.22 -19.00 2.62
N ASP A 81 -0.48 -18.45 3.81
CA ASP A 81 -1.49 -18.95 4.74
C ASP A 81 -2.30 -17.79 5.32
N LYS A 82 -3.61 -18.00 5.52
CA LYS A 82 -4.50 -17.02 6.17
C LYS A 82 -4.08 -16.74 7.62
N GLU A 83 -3.51 -17.73 8.29
CA GLU A 83 -3.02 -17.65 9.66
C GLU A 83 -1.66 -16.96 9.77
N ASN A 84 -0.98 -16.68 8.65
CA ASN A 84 0.27 -15.93 8.66
C ASN A 84 0.10 -14.52 9.22
N ARG A 85 -1.11 -13.94 9.16
CA ARG A 85 -1.39 -12.60 9.66
C ARG A 85 -2.58 -12.55 10.60
N LYS A 86 -2.36 -12.06 11.82
CA LYS A 86 -3.39 -11.77 12.82
C LYS A 86 -3.34 -10.29 13.20
N GLY A 87 -4.17 -9.49 12.53
CA GLY A 87 -4.19 -8.04 12.70
C GLY A 87 -2.86 -7.39 12.32
N SER A 88 -2.15 -6.84 13.30
CA SER A 88 -0.82 -6.23 13.10
C SER A 88 0.33 -7.22 13.24
N PHE A 89 0.08 -8.45 13.71
CA PHE A 89 1.10 -9.48 13.88
C PHE A 89 1.20 -10.35 12.63
N PHE A 90 2.44 -10.61 12.20
CA PHE A 90 2.75 -11.52 11.11
C PHE A 90 3.75 -12.58 11.60
N HIS A 91 3.47 -13.84 11.30
CA HIS A 91 4.36 -14.97 11.60
C HIS A 91 4.09 -16.08 10.58
N CYS A 92 5.12 -16.44 9.81
CA CYS A 92 5.04 -17.52 8.83
C CYS A 92 4.76 -18.86 9.52
N LYS A 93 3.83 -19.65 8.97
CA LYS A 93 3.39 -20.96 9.48
C LYS A 93 4.03 -22.17 8.81
N GLU A 94 5.02 -21.93 7.97
CA GLU A 94 5.88 -22.98 7.40
C GLU A 94 6.93 -23.49 8.40
#